data_AF-A0A1W4XKS8-F1
#
_entry.id   AF-A0A1W4XKS8-F1
#
_cell.length_a   1.000
_cell.length_b   1.000
_cell.length_c   1.000
_cell.angle_alpha   90.00
_cell.angle_beta   90.00
_cell.angle_gamma   90.00
#
_symmetry.space_group_name_H-M   'P 1'
#
loop_
_entity.id
_entity.type
_entity.pdbx_description
1 polymer ?
#
loop_
_entity_poly.entity_id
_entity_poly.type
_entity_poly.pdbx_seq_one_letter_code
_entity_poly.pdbx_strand_id
1 'polypeptide(L)'
;MLTELADLDWSQRTYLALQILESALIFTEGDENFRYYLTDVSPDNIAVDSALKITFIDLENVIMVPKLPNKSLTVHRSDHWDEDSDFSFSEKQLCENSVSDHNIYAVCKLILSANAPYPMMAGGLLHHPPTDQSSKHNSILANIELCANPNQNVDRFLISRKIISDLEALHKSIQLD
;
A
#
# COMPACT_ATOMS: atom_id res chain seq x y z
N MET A 1 -9.10 13.99 6.10
CA MET A 1 -8.63 12.60 5.90
C MET A 1 -8.25 12.38 4.44
N LEU A 2 -7.55 11.31 4.08
CA LEU A 2 -7.20 11.02 2.67
C LEU A 2 -8.44 10.86 1.78
N THR A 3 -9.57 10.40 2.32
CA THR A 3 -10.88 10.33 1.65
C THR A 3 -11.35 11.68 1.09
N GLU A 4 -11.02 12.79 1.76
CA GLU A 4 -11.44 14.15 1.38
C GLU A 4 -10.53 14.77 0.31
N LEU A 5 -9.50 14.05 -0.15
CA LEU A 5 -8.44 14.55 -1.01
C LEU A 5 -8.43 13.92 -2.41
N ALA A 6 -9.56 13.34 -2.83
CA ALA A 6 -9.71 12.74 -4.16
C ALA A 6 -9.45 13.75 -5.29
N ASP A 7 -9.76 15.03 -5.07
CA ASP A 7 -9.64 16.11 -6.07
C ASP A 7 -8.25 16.76 -6.11
N LEU A 8 -7.27 16.29 -5.34
CA LEU A 8 -5.90 16.79 -5.44
C LEU A 8 -5.31 16.53 -6.83
N ASP A 9 -4.38 17.41 -7.22
CA ASP A 9 -3.63 17.23 -8.46
C ASP A 9 -2.97 15.85 -8.48
N TRP A 10 -2.96 15.22 -9.66
CA TRP A 10 -2.46 13.85 -9.78
C TRP A 10 -1.00 13.73 -9.31
N SER A 11 -0.17 14.77 -9.52
CA SER A 11 1.19 14.86 -8.99
C SER A 11 1.23 14.79 -7.46
N GLN A 12 0.34 15.49 -6.75
CA GLN A 12 0.23 15.44 -5.30
C GLN A 12 -0.24 14.05 -4.84
N ARG A 13 -1.21 13.45 -5.53
CA ARG A 13 -1.68 12.09 -5.23
C ARG A 13 -0.59 11.04 -5.44
N THR A 14 0.27 11.19 -6.44
CA THR A 14 1.45 10.30 -6.60
C THR A 14 2.44 10.43 -5.45
N TYR A 15 2.62 11.64 -4.92
CA TYR A 15 3.47 11.87 -3.75
C TYR A 15 2.89 11.26 -2.47
N LEU A 16 1.57 11.32 -2.29
CA LEU A 16 0.88 10.62 -1.20
C LEU A 16 0.98 9.10 -1.37
N ALA A 17 0.76 8.56 -2.56
CA ALA A 17 0.87 7.13 -2.85
C ALA A 17 2.27 6.57 -2.54
N LEU A 18 3.31 7.34 -2.86
CA LEU A 18 4.69 7.01 -2.51
C LEU A 18 4.85 6.85 -1.00
N GLN A 19 4.49 7.87 -0.23
CA GLN A 19 4.61 7.85 1.24
C GLN A 19 3.81 6.70 1.88
N ILE A 20 2.61 6.42 1.37
CA ILE A 20 1.74 5.36 1.91
C ILE A 20 2.35 3.98 1.66
N LEU A 21 2.86 3.71 0.46
CA LEU A 21 3.46 2.42 0.12
C LEU A 21 4.83 2.23 0.81
N GLU A 22 5.62 3.28 0.96
CA GLU A 22 6.84 3.27 1.78
C GLU A 22 6.53 2.96 3.25
N SER A 23 5.47 3.57 3.79
CA SER A 23 5.04 3.32 5.17
C SER A 23 4.62 1.86 5.35
N ALA A 24 3.93 1.25 4.39
CA ALA A 24 3.59 -0.17 4.44
C ALA A 24 4.85 -1.07 4.54
N LEU A 25 5.93 -0.73 3.83
CA LEU A 25 7.21 -1.42 3.96
C LEU A 25 7.87 -1.13 5.31
N ILE A 26 7.86 0.11 5.79
CA ILE A 26 8.44 0.48 7.09
C ILE A 26 7.74 -0.23 8.25
N PHE A 27 6.41 -0.31 8.26
CA PHE A 27 5.67 -1.06 9.27
C PHE A 27 6.02 -2.56 9.25
N THR A 28 6.31 -3.10 8.06
CA THR A 28 6.59 -4.54 7.87
C THR A 28 8.05 -4.92 8.14
N GLU A 29 8.99 -4.05 7.77
CA GLU A 29 10.42 -4.37 7.72
C GLU A 29 11.31 -3.37 8.49
N GLY A 30 10.83 -2.16 8.76
CA GLY A 30 11.66 -1.03 9.19
C GLY A 30 12.16 -1.07 10.64
N ASP A 31 11.37 -1.58 11.59
CA ASP A 31 11.80 -1.68 13.00
C ASP A 31 12.70 -2.88 13.24
N GLU A 32 13.76 -2.76 14.04
CA GLU A 32 14.73 -3.85 14.24
C GLU A 32 14.15 -5.08 14.95
N ASN A 33 13.16 -4.87 15.82
CA ASN A 33 12.67 -5.88 16.77
C ASN A 33 11.25 -6.34 16.49
N PHE A 34 10.45 -5.55 15.79
CA PHE A 34 9.03 -5.80 15.58
C PHE A 34 8.60 -5.61 14.13
N ARG A 35 7.44 -6.19 13.83
CA ARG A 35 6.62 -5.90 12.66
C ARG A 35 5.26 -5.45 13.15
N TYR A 36 4.70 -4.47 12.46
CA TYR A 36 3.40 -3.90 12.78
C TYR A 36 2.48 -4.18 11.61
N TYR A 37 1.45 -5.00 11.80
CA TYR A 37 0.45 -5.27 10.77
C TYR A 37 -0.80 -4.46 11.03
N LEU A 38 -1.11 -3.57 10.10
CA LEU A 38 -2.28 -2.71 10.13
C LEU A 38 -3.50 -3.53 9.73
N THR A 39 -4.49 -3.62 10.61
CA THR A 39 -5.68 -4.46 10.39
C THR A 39 -6.86 -3.68 9.82
N ASP A 40 -6.91 -2.37 10.07
CA ASP A 40 -7.96 -1.46 9.60
C ASP A 40 -7.39 -0.40 8.63
N VAL A 41 -6.92 -0.86 7.47
CA VAL A 41 -6.36 0.02 6.44
C VAL A 41 -7.48 0.63 5.63
N SER A 42 -7.67 1.94 5.77
CA SER A 42 -8.64 2.72 5.00
C SER A 42 -8.10 4.14 4.72
N PRO A 43 -8.61 4.86 3.71
CA PRO A 43 -8.22 6.26 3.52
C PRO A 43 -8.69 7.18 4.67
N ASP A 44 -9.70 6.78 5.46
CA ASP A 44 -10.11 7.54 6.65
C ASP A 44 -9.08 7.47 7.78
N ASN A 45 -8.32 6.37 7.85
CA ASN A 45 -7.27 6.17 8.85
C ASN A 45 -5.91 6.77 8.44
N ILE A 46 -5.90 7.62 7.39
CA ILE A 46 -4.70 8.35 6.94
C ILE A 46 -5.01 9.85 6.94
N ALA A 47 -4.40 10.57 7.88
CA ALA A 47 -4.41 12.02 7.92
C ALA A 47 -3.33 12.58 6.99
N VAL A 48 -3.62 13.71 6.35
CA VAL A 48 -2.68 14.44 5.49
C VAL A 48 -2.69 15.89 5.91
N ASP A 49 -1.53 16.47 6.18
CA ASP A 49 -1.40 17.88 6.55
C ASP A 49 -1.29 18.81 5.32
N SER A 50 -1.22 20.12 5.56
CA SER A 50 -1.10 21.12 4.50
C SER A 50 0.23 21.05 3.72
N ALA A 51 1.22 20.31 4.22
CA ALA A 51 2.50 20.06 3.57
C ALA A 51 2.52 18.71 2.82
N LEU A 52 1.36 18.07 2.65
CA LEU A 52 1.21 16.73 2.05
C LEU A 52 1.95 15.62 2.81
N LYS A 53 2.19 15.80 4.11
CA LYS A 53 2.77 14.76 4.95
C LYS A 53 1.67 13.87 5.50
N ILE A 54 1.84 12.56 5.35
CA ILE A 54 0.87 11.59 5.86
C ILE A 54 1.12 11.23 7.33
N THR A 55 0.06 10.84 8.03
CA THR A 55 0.11 10.22 9.36
C THR A 55 -0.96 9.13 9.42
N PHE A 56 -0.56 7.91 9.74
CA PHE A 56 -1.51 6.84 10.05
C PHE A 56 -2.10 7.11 11.44
N ILE A 57 -3.42 7.14 11.50
CA ILE A 57 -4.20 7.32 12.73
C ILE A 57 -5.03 6.05 12.97
N ASP A 58 -5.74 6.01 14.09
CA ASP A 58 -6.59 4.88 14.47
C ASP A 58 -5.84 3.53 14.49
N LEU A 59 -4.78 3.47 15.31
CA LEU A 59 -3.88 2.32 15.42
C LEU A 59 -4.27 1.34 16.54
N GLU A 60 -5.54 1.34 16.96
CA GLU A 60 -5.99 0.55 18.11
C GLU A 60 -5.95 -0.97 17.88
N ASN A 61 -6.01 -1.40 16.61
CA ASN A 61 -6.06 -2.81 16.22
C ASN A 61 -4.75 -3.33 15.56
N VAL A 62 -3.63 -2.62 15.71
CA VAL A 62 -2.34 -3.04 15.12
C VAL A 62 -1.81 -4.32 15.78
N ILE A 63 -1.48 -5.32 14.96
CA ILE A 63 -0.84 -6.55 15.43
C ILE A 63 0.67 -6.37 15.44
N MET A 64 1.28 -6.48 16.61
CA MET A 64 2.73 -6.40 16.79
C MET A 64 3.35 -7.80 16.88
N VAL A 65 4.27 -8.12 15.97
CA VAL A 65 4.92 -9.44 15.89
C VAL A 65 6.44 -9.29 16.07
N PRO A 66 7.08 -9.99 17.02
CA PRO A 66 8.51 -9.90 17.23
C PRO A 66 9.31 -10.55 16.08
N LYS A 67 10.44 -9.92 15.74
CA LYS A 67 11.48 -10.44 14.85
C LYS A 67 12.30 -11.49 15.59
N LEU A 68 12.14 -12.75 15.21
CA LEU A 68 12.87 -13.87 15.83
C LEU A 68 14.13 -14.19 14.99
N PRO A 69 15.36 -13.95 15.52
CA PRO A 69 16.60 -14.05 14.74
C PRO A 69 16.94 -15.48 14.27
N ASN A 70 16.37 -16.50 14.91
CA ASN A 70 16.66 -17.92 14.64
C ASN A 70 15.48 -18.67 14.00
N LYS A 71 14.48 -17.97 13.46
CA LYS A 71 13.32 -18.58 12.81
C LYS A 71 13.58 -18.70 11.30
N SER A 72 13.24 -19.85 10.72
CA SER A 72 13.29 -20.04 9.27
C SER A 72 12.41 -18.99 8.59
N LEU A 73 12.93 -18.32 7.56
CA LEU A 73 12.20 -17.29 6.82
C LEU A 73 10.99 -17.92 6.11
N THR A 74 9.82 -17.73 6.70
CA THR A 74 8.52 -18.04 6.11
C THR A 74 7.79 -16.76 5.76
N VAL A 75 7.38 -16.64 4.51
CA VAL A 75 6.63 -15.49 3.99
C VAL A 75 5.17 -15.90 3.89
N HIS A 76 4.32 -15.25 4.69
CA HIS A 76 2.88 -15.27 4.47
C HIS A 76 2.54 -14.34 3.30
N ARG A 77 1.74 -14.86 2.38
CA ARG A 77 1.14 -14.07 1.30
C ARG A 77 -0.33 -13.92 1.61
N SER A 78 -0.77 -12.69 1.84
CA SER A 78 -2.17 -12.38 2.04
C SER A 78 -2.95 -12.75 0.78
N ASP A 79 -3.99 -13.52 1.02
CA ASP A 79 -4.99 -13.98 0.08
C ASP A 79 -6.38 -13.52 0.50
N HIS A 80 -7.31 -13.64 -0.44
CA HIS A 80 -8.73 -13.39 -0.22
C HIS A 80 -9.49 -14.65 -0.59
N TRP A 81 -10.34 -15.14 0.31
CA TRP A 81 -11.10 -16.37 0.11
C TRP A 81 -12.48 -16.16 -0.52
N ASP A 82 -12.99 -14.93 -0.60
CA ASP A 82 -14.27 -14.63 -1.24
C ASP A 82 -14.16 -13.54 -2.32
N GLU A 83 -14.91 -13.74 -3.41
CA GLU A 83 -15.07 -12.79 -4.51
C GLU A 83 -15.87 -11.53 -4.07
N ASP A 84 -16.57 -11.61 -2.93
CA ASP A 84 -17.40 -10.57 -2.34
C ASP A 84 -16.61 -9.75 -1.31
N SER A 85 -15.89 -8.75 -1.82
CA SER A 85 -15.51 -7.45 -1.21
C SER A 85 -14.78 -7.32 0.13
N ASP A 86 -14.75 -8.30 1.02
CA ASP A 86 -14.33 -8.04 2.41
C ASP A 86 -12.84 -8.30 2.63
N PHE A 87 -12.06 -7.21 2.78
CA PHE A 87 -10.69 -7.28 3.27
C PHE A 87 -10.60 -8.15 4.54
N SER A 88 -9.94 -9.30 4.46
CA SER A 88 -9.81 -10.22 5.59
C SER A 88 -8.35 -10.60 5.81
N PHE A 89 -8.03 -10.98 7.06
CA PHE A 89 -6.71 -11.44 7.44
C PHE A 89 -6.83 -12.49 8.55
N SER A 90 -5.76 -13.28 8.70
CA SER A 90 -5.67 -14.26 9.78
C SER A 90 -4.59 -13.82 10.77
N GLU A 91 -4.98 -13.46 11.99
CA GLU A 91 -4.05 -13.15 13.09
C GLU A 91 -3.03 -14.27 13.27
N LYS A 92 -3.49 -15.53 13.20
CA LYS A 92 -2.64 -16.71 13.28
C LYS A 92 -1.57 -16.70 12.19
N GLN A 93 -1.95 -16.48 10.93
CA GLN A 93 -0.99 -16.42 9.83
C GLN A 93 0.01 -15.27 10.01
N LEU A 94 -0.44 -14.10 10.45
CA LEU A 94 0.43 -12.95 10.69
C LEU A 94 1.45 -13.21 11.81
N CYS A 95 1.04 -13.91 12.88
CA CYS A 95 1.89 -14.22 14.04
C CYS A 95 2.79 -15.45 13.84
N GLU A 96 2.34 -16.47 13.12
CA GLU A 96 3.07 -17.73 12.95
C GLU A 96 4.11 -17.68 11.82
N ASN A 97 3.99 -16.75 10.87
CA ASN A 97 4.98 -16.56 9.82
C ASN A 97 6.13 -15.63 10.27
N SER A 98 7.21 -15.58 9.51
CA SER A 98 8.35 -14.70 9.81
C SER A 98 8.11 -13.28 9.32
N VAL A 99 7.45 -13.16 8.18
CA VAL A 99 7.00 -11.90 7.59
C VAL A 99 5.72 -12.15 6.79
N SER A 100 4.90 -11.13 6.65
CA SER A 100 3.68 -11.13 5.85
C SER A 100 3.68 -9.93 4.92
N ASP A 101 3.22 -10.10 3.67
CA ASP A 101 3.01 -8.99 2.75
C ASP A 101 1.70 -8.20 3.02
N HIS A 102 1.02 -8.50 4.12
CA HIS A 102 -0.28 -7.95 4.51
C HIS A 102 -0.42 -6.44 4.34
N ASN A 103 0.50 -5.64 4.89
CA ASN A 103 0.41 -4.17 4.78
C ASN A 103 0.51 -3.70 3.32
N ILE A 104 1.40 -4.34 2.54
CA ILE A 104 1.61 -4.02 1.13
C ILE A 104 0.34 -4.38 0.35
N TYR A 105 -0.19 -5.57 0.61
CA TYR A 105 -1.42 -6.05 0.00
C TYR A 105 -2.60 -5.12 0.32
N ALA A 106 -2.78 -4.75 1.59
CA ALA A 106 -3.82 -3.84 2.06
C ALA A 106 -3.75 -2.48 1.35
N VAL A 107 -2.56 -1.86 1.30
CA VAL A 107 -2.37 -0.59 0.61
C VAL A 107 -2.64 -0.71 -0.89
N CYS A 108 -2.08 -1.73 -1.56
CA CYS A 108 -2.29 -1.92 -2.98
C CYS A 108 -3.78 -2.16 -3.30
N LYS A 109 -4.47 -2.99 -2.52
CA LYS A 109 -5.85 -3.39 -2.77
C LYS A 109 -6.87 -2.32 -2.37
N LEU A 110 -6.70 -1.69 -1.21
CA LEU A 110 -7.71 -0.81 -0.61
C LEU A 110 -7.49 0.67 -0.91
N ILE A 111 -6.24 1.09 -1.17
CA ILE A 111 -5.92 2.50 -1.37
C ILE A 111 -5.56 2.79 -2.83
N LEU A 112 -4.69 1.98 -3.43
CA LEU A 112 -4.07 2.32 -4.72
C LEU A 112 -4.80 1.76 -5.94
N SER A 113 -5.36 0.55 -5.83
CA SER A 113 -5.99 -0.15 -6.96
C SER A 113 -7.20 0.60 -7.50
N ALA A 114 -7.36 0.57 -8.83
CA ALA A 114 -8.57 1.03 -9.49
C ALA A 114 -9.81 0.22 -9.10
N ASN A 115 -9.59 -0.98 -8.57
CA ASN A 115 -10.61 -1.95 -8.13
C ASN A 115 -10.70 -2.02 -6.59
N ALA A 116 -10.36 -0.93 -5.89
CA ALA A 116 -10.58 -0.83 -4.45
C ALA A 116 -12.09 -0.98 -4.13
N PRO A 117 -12.47 -1.82 -3.15
CA PRO A 117 -13.87 -2.07 -2.83
C PRO A 117 -14.52 -0.85 -2.15
N TYR A 118 -15.83 -0.66 -2.29
CA TYR A 118 -16.56 0.32 -1.47
C TYR A 118 -16.44 -0.05 0.02
N PRO A 119 -16.26 0.91 0.96
CA PRO A 119 -16.33 2.37 0.83
C PRO A 119 -14.98 3.07 0.55
N MET A 120 -13.99 2.35 0.02
CA MET A 120 -12.69 2.96 -0.32
C MET A 120 -12.81 3.98 -1.47
N MET A 121 -11.70 4.61 -1.83
CA MET A 121 -11.68 5.63 -2.88
C MET A 121 -12.01 5.02 -4.25
N ALA A 122 -13.08 5.51 -4.89
CA ALA A 122 -13.49 5.06 -6.21
C ALA A 122 -12.37 5.28 -7.25
N GLY A 123 -11.99 4.22 -7.97
CA GLY A 123 -10.89 4.24 -8.94
C GLY A 123 -9.49 4.31 -8.31
N GLY A 124 -9.37 4.20 -6.99
CA GLY A 124 -8.11 4.25 -6.26
C GLY A 124 -7.51 5.66 -6.17
N LEU A 125 -6.46 5.80 -5.36
CA LEU A 125 -5.80 7.09 -5.12
C LEU A 125 -5.24 7.74 -6.40
N LEU A 126 -4.83 6.94 -7.40
CA LEU A 126 -4.21 7.42 -8.63
C LEU A 126 -5.17 7.47 -9.84
N HIS A 127 -6.48 7.54 -9.60
CA HIS A 127 -7.48 7.65 -10.67
C HIS A 127 -7.25 8.88 -11.57
N HIS A 128 -7.71 8.79 -12.82
CA HIS A 128 -7.63 9.85 -13.83
C HIS A 128 -6.20 10.41 -14.02
N PRO A 129 -5.21 9.56 -14.41
CA PRO A 129 -3.86 10.04 -14.70
C PRO A 129 -3.87 11.01 -15.89
N PRO A 130 -2.97 12.01 -15.91
CA PRO A 130 -2.85 12.91 -17.03
C PRO A 130 -2.29 12.15 -18.25
N THR A 131 -2.60 12.66 -19.45
CA THR A 131 -2.33 11.97 -20.72
C THR A 131 -0.88 12.08 -21.20
N ASP A 132 -0.12 13.03 -20.68
CA ASP A 132 1.33 13.08 -20.88
C ASP A 132 2.00 11.88 -20.20
N GLN A 133 3.13 11.41 -20.76
CA GLN A 133 3.88 10.26 -20.20
C GLN A 133 3.02 9.00 -19.96
N SER A 134 1.96 8.80 -20.75
CA SER A 134 0.96 7.76 -20.55
C SER A 134 1.56 6.35 -20.43
N SER A 135 2.67 6.06 -21.12
CA SER A 135 3.37 4.77 -20.97
C SER A 135 3.91 4.52 -19.56
N LYS A 136 4.50 5.54 -18.92
CA LYS A 136 5.03 5.47 -17.54
C LYS A 136 3.88 5.39 -16.54
N HIS A 137 2.85 6.24 -16.70
CA HIS A 137 1.66 6.22 -15.83
C HIS A 137 0.96 4.86 -15.91
N ASN A 138 0.73 4.34 -17.12
CA ASN A 138 0.13 3.03 -17.33
C ASN A 138 0.96 1.89 -16.72
N SER A 139 2.30 1.97 -16.78
CA SER A 139 3.15 0.96 -16.16
C SER A 139 3.02 0.95 -14.63
N ILE A 140 2.93 2.13 -13.99
CA ILE A 140 2.74 2.23 -12.53
C ILE A 140 1.40 1.63 -12.14
N LEU A 141 0.32 2.03 -12.83
CA LEU A 141 -1.03 1.53 -12.57
C LEU A 141 -1.14 0.03 -12.80
N ALA A 142 -0.52 -0.50 -13.85
CA ALA A 142 -0.47 -1.94 -14.09
C ALA A 142 0.24 -2.68 -12.95
N ASN A 143 1.38 -2.17 -12.47
CA ASN A 143 2.11 -2.78 -11.35
C ASN A 143 1.30 -2.75 -10.04
N ILE A 144 0.52 -1.70 -9.80
CA ILE A 144 -0.42 -1.61 -8.66
C ILE A 144 -1.47 -2.73 -8.74
N GLU A 145 -2.05 -2.98 -9.92
CA GLU A 145 -3.02 -4.06 -10.08
C GLU A 145 -2.39 -5.45 -9.91
N LEU A 146 -1.14 -5.64 -10.34
CA LEU A 146 -0.38 -6.87 -10.05
C LEU A 146 -0.15 -7.03 -8.53
N CYS A 147 0.14 -5.95 -7.82
CA CYS A 147 0.33 -5.94 -6.37
C CYS A 147 -0.98 -6.25 -5.61
N ALA A 148 -2.10 -5.70 -6.08
CA ALA A 148 -3.42 -5.83 -5.48
C ALA A 148 -4.11 -7.18 -5.73
N ASN A 149 -3.57 -8.03 -6.62
CA ASN A 149 -4.21 -9.29 -7.00
C ASN A 149 -3.57 -10.50 -6.29
N PRO A 150 -4.30 -11.21 -5.41
CA PRO A 150 -3.78 -12.39 -4.69
C PRO A 150 -3.59 -13.63 -5.55
N ASN A 151 -4.25 -13.71 -6.70
CA ASN A 151 -4.18 -14.87 -7.57
C ASN A 151 -2.96 -14.85 -8.50
N GLN A 152 -2.15 -13.79 -8.44
CA GLN A 152 -0.91 -13.71 -9.19
C GLN A 152 0.27 -14.20 -8.34
N ASN A 153 1.12 -15.05 -8.92
CA ASN A 153 2.36 -15.49 -8.28
C ASN A 153 3.44 -14.39 -8.38
N VAL A 154 3.13 -13.22 -7.83
CA VAL A 154 3.99 -12.04 -7.77
C VAL A 154 4.54 -11.91 -6.36
N ASP A 155 5.82 -11.57 -6.25
CA ASP A 155 6.41 -11.16 -4.98
C ASP A 155 6.00 -9.70 -4.71
N ARG A 156 5.08 -9.51 -3.75
CA ARG A 156 4.57 -8.19 -3.39
C ARG A 156 5.64 -7.26 -2.82
N PHE A 157 6.69 -7.79 -2.17
CA PHE A 157 7.82 -6.97 -1.72
C PHE A 157 8.65 -6.46 -2.91
N LEU A 158 8.83 -7.29 -3.94
CA LEU A 158 9.58 -6.88 -5.13
C LEU A 158 8.79 -5.84 -5.96
N ILE A 159 7.52 -6.11 -6.25
CA ILE A 159 6.70 -5.22 -7.08
C ILE A 159 6.42 -3.89 -6.37
N SER A 160 6.21 -3.88 -5.05
CA SER A 160 6.01 -2.63 -4.29
C SER A 160 7.26 -1.74 -4.31
N ARG A 161 8.46 -2.31 -4.12
CA ARG A 161 9.72 -1.55 -4.26
C ARG A 161 9.90 -1.00 -5.68
N LYS A 162 9.46 -1.73 -6.71
CA LYS A 162 9.44 -1.22 -8.07
C LYS A 162 8.48 -0.02 -8.22
N ILE A 163 7.26 -0.13 -7.70
CA ILE A 163 6.26 0.97 -7.73
C ILE A 163 6.81 2.20 -7.02
N ILE A 164 7.42 2.04 -5.84
CA ILE A 164 8.09 3.11 -5.10
C ILE A 164 9.15 3.77 -5.97
N SER A 165 10.06 2.97 -6.55
CA SER A 165 11.13 3.49 -7.42
C SER A 165 10.58 4.28 -8.64
N ASP A 166 9.51 3.78 -9.25
CA ASP A 166 8.85 4.45 -10.38
C ASP A 166 8.19 5.78 -9.95
N LEU A 167 7.54 5.81 -8.77
CA LEU A 167 6.91 6.99 -8.18
C LEU A 167 7.95 8.05 -7.75
N GLU A 168 9.06 7.63 -7.15
CA GLU A 168 10.18 8.53 -6.83
C GLU A 168 10.75 9.18 -8.09
N ALA A 169 10.95 8.40 -9.15
CA ALA A 169 11.45 8.91 -10.43
C ALA A 169 10.47 9.89 -11.07
N LEU A 170 9.15 9.68 -10.89
CA LEU A 170 8.11 10.60 -11.35
C LEU A 170 8.09 11.90 -10.53
N HIS A 171 8.21 11.80 -9.21
CA HIS A 171 8.26 12.97 -8.33
C HIS A 171 9.49 13.85 -8.62
N LYS A 172 10.65 13.23 -8.84
CA LYS A 172 11.89 13.95 -9.21
C LYS A 172 11.77 14.68 -10.54
N SER A 173 11.09 14.10 -11.55
CA SER A 173 10.88 14.82 -12.83
C SER A 173 9.99 16.05 -12.66
N ILE A 174 8.97 15.98 -11.81
CA ILE A 174 8.04 17.10 -11.59
C ILE A 174 8.71 18.27 -10.86
N GLN A 175 9.71 18.02 -10.01
CA GLN A 175 10.46 19.08 -9.31
C GLN A 175 11.50 19.80 -10.19
N LEU A 176 11.78 19.28 -11.39
CA LEU A 176 12.78 19.82 -12.32
C LEU A 176 12.17 20.65 -13.45
N ASP A 177 10.84 20.65 -13.56
CA ASP A 177 10.05 21.46 -14.51
C ASP A 177 9.51 22.74 -13.85
#